data_AF-A0A949VPU6-F1
#
_entry.id   AF-A0A949VPU6-F1
#
_cell.length_a   1.000
_cell.length_b   1.000
_cell.length_c   1.000
_cell.angle_alpha   90.00
_cell.angle_beta   90.00
_cell.angle_gamma   90.00
#
_symmetry.space_group_name_H-M   'P 1'
#
loop_
_entity.id
_entity.type
_entity.pdbx_description
1 polymer ?
#
loop_
_entity_poly.entity_id
_entity_poly.type
_entity_poly.pdbx_seq_one_letter_code
_entity_poly.pdbx_strand_id
1 'polypeptide(L)'
;MHDHRMTWQNPRILCTLLLVFLCGATAGALTMRFGFSQVFRRDLSYWKEGGREISLERFRRELDLTPDQARQMEVVLNDFVMYYQTLQEQMNDVRSSGKARIMHILNEEQRQKFLRMISDLQTKQIR
;
A
#
# COMPACT_ATOMS: atom_id res chain seq x y z
N MET A 1 -9.24 27.58 46.97
CA MET A 1 -9.70 26.54 46.03
C MET A 1 -9.89 27.21 44.68
N HIS A 2 -9.03 26.92 43.70
CA HIS A 2 -9.08 27.57 42.39
C HIS A 2 -10.13 26.90 41.51
N ASP A 3 -11.22 27.61 41.25
CA ASP A 3 -12.28 27.19 40.32
C ASP A 3 -11.73 27.11 38.89
N HIS A 4 -11.52 25.88 38.42
CA HIS A 4 -11.38 25.59 37.00
C HIS A 4 -12.72 25.82 36.30
N ARG A 5 -13.00 27.08 35.95
CA ARG A 5 -14.05 27.39 34.97
C ARG A 5 -13.67 26.72 33.66
N MET A 6 -14.30 25.58 33.37
CA MET A 6 -14.07 24.78 32.18
C MET A 6 -14.20 25.65 30.93
N THR A 7 -13.07 25.96 30.30
CA THR A 7 -12.92 26.72 29.05
C THR A 7 -13.58 26.07 27.83
N TRP A 8 -14.18 24.88 28.02
CA TRP A 8 -14.82 24.03 27.01
C TRP A 8 -16.15 24.55 26.44
N GLN A 9 -16.76 25.57 27.04
CA GLN A 9 -18.01 26.16 26.53
C GLN A 9 -17.80 27.33 25.56
N ASN A 10 -16.56 27.69 25.24
CA ASN A 10 -16.30 28.80 24.33
C ASN A 10 -16.43 28.34 22.86
N PRO A 11 -17.50 28.74 22.13
CA PRO A 11 -17.75 28.25 20.76
C PRO A 11 -16.61 28.62 19.81
N ARG A 12 -15.89 29.72 20.10
CA ARG A 12 -14.71 30.14 19.34
C ARG A 12 -13.56 29.15 19.45
N ILE A 13 -13.31 28.59 20.64
CA ILE A 13 -12.23 27.61 20.87
C ILE A 13 -12.60 26.27 20.21
N LEU A 14 -13.89 25.89 20.28
CA LEU A 14 -14.36 24.70 19.58
C LEU A 14 -14.22 24.85 18.06
N CYS A 15 -14.60 26.00 17.50
CA CYS A 15 -14.46 26.28 16.07
C CYS A 15 -12.99 26.28 15.60
N THR A 16 -12.06 26.83 16.38
CA THR A 16 -10.64 26.82 16.01
C THR A 16 -10.05 25.41 16.06
N LEU A 17 -10.39 24.61 17.07
CA LEU A 17 -9.99 23.20 17.16
C LEU A 17 -10.55 22.38 15.99
N LEU A 18 -11.82 22.61 15.63
CA LEU A 18 -12.48 21.92 14.52
C LEU A 18 -11.83 22.32 13.19
N LEU A 19 -11.47 23.58 12.99
CA LEU A 19 -10.75 24.06 11.80
C LEU A 19 -9.36 23.45 11.67
N VAL A 20 -8.58 23.41 12.76
CA VAL A 20 -7.25 22.78 12.78
C VAL A 20 -7.37 21.29 12.48
N PHE A 21 -8.36 20.62 13.07
CA PHE A 21 -8.63 19.21 12.79
C PHE A 21 -9.04 18.97 11.33
N LEU A 22 -9.91 19.81 10.76
CA LEU A 22 -10.32 19.72 9.36
C LEU A 22 -9.13 19.91 8.42
N CYS A 23 -8.26 20.87 8.72
CA CYS A 23 -7.05 21.14 7.93
C CYS A 23 -6.03 20.00 8.04
N GLY A 24 -5.86 19.43 9.23
CA GLY A 24 -5.03 18.24 9.44
C GLY A 24 -5.57 17.00 8.73
N ALA A 25 -6.90 16.81 8.74
CA ALA A 25 -7.55 15.69 8.07
C ALA A 25 -7.46 15.80 6.54
N THR A 26 -7.63 17.00 5.96
CA THR A 26 -7.48 17.21 4.52
C THR A 26 -6.03 17.05 4.09
N ALA A 27 -5.07 17.59 4.84
CA ALA A 27 -3.64 17.38 4.59
C ALA A 27 -3.25 15.89 4.66
N GLY A 28 -3.67 15.18 5.72
CA GLY A 28 -3.43 13.74 5.87
C GLY A 28 -4.08 12.90 4.77
N ALA A 29 -5.31 13.24 4.35
CA ALA A 29 -5.99 12.57 3.26
C ALA A 29 -5.29 12.80 1.91
N LEU A 30 -4.79 14.01 1.65
CA LEU A 30 -4.00 14.32 0.46
C LEU A 30 -2.67 13.57 0.46
N THR A 31 -1.96 13.51 1.58
CA THR A 31 -0.70 12.75 1.72
C THR A 31 -0.92 11.25 1.52
N MET A 32 -2.00 10.66 2.04
CA MET A 32 -2.31 9.25 1.77
C MET A 32 -2.69 9.00 0.31
N ARG A 33 -3.43 9.92 -0.31
CA ARG A 33 -3.91 9.79 -1.69
C ARG A 33 -2.80 9.94 -2.73
N PHE A 34 -1.80 10.78 -2.48
CA PHE A 34 -0.71 11.06 -3.42
C PHE A 34 0.65 10.46 -3.04
N GLY A 35 0.94 10.29 -1.74
CA GLY A 35 2.27 9.91 -1.26
C GLY A 35 2.46 8.42 -1.00
N PHE A 36 1.48 7.73 -0.40
CA PHE A 36 1.69 6.35 0.07
C PHE A 36 1.31 5.28 -0.96
N SER A 37 0.24 5.48 -1.72
CA SER A 37 -0.19 4.53 -2.75
C SER A 37 0.74 4.52 -3.96
N GLN A 38 1.32 5.67 -4.31
CA GLN A 38 2.13 5.84 -5.49
C GLN A 38 3.58 5.37 -5.28
N VAL A 39 4.17 5.58 -4.10
CA VAL A 39 5.55 5.14 -3.83
C VAL A 39 5.61 3.62 -3.71
N PHE A 40 4.73 3.00 -2.93
CA PHE A 40 4.73 1.54 -2.73
C PHE A 40 4.28 0.75 -3.97
N ARG A 41 3.34 1.28 -4.77
CA ARG A 41 2.92 0.62 -6.03
C ARG A 41 3.87 0.86 -7.19
N ARG A 42 4.54 2.01 -7.25
CA ARG A 42 5.56 2.25 -8.28
C ARG A 42 6.77 1.38 -8.09
N ASP A 43 7.20 1.16 -6.84
CA ASP A 43 8.34 0.27 -6.58
C ASP A 43 8.02 -1.15 -7.08
N LEU A 44 6.92 -1.76 -6.61
CA LEU A 44 6.51 -3.09 -7.08
C LEU A 44 6.24 -3.18 -8.59
N SER A 45 5.75 -2.11 -9.23
CA SER A 45 5.53 -2.10 -10.69
C SER A 45 6.83 -1.92 -11.49
N TYR A 46 7.87 -1.32 -10.90
CA TYR A 46 9.20 -1.17 -11.49
C TYR A 46 9.98 -2.50 -11.47
N TRP A 47 9.66 -3.39 -10.54
CA TRP A 47 10.23 -4.75 -10.46
C TRP A 47 9.44 -5.81 -11.25
N LYS A 48 8.38 -5.42 -11.96
CA LYS A 48 7.71 -6.31 -12.92
C LYS A 48 8.58 -6.44 -14.18
N GLU A 49 8.51 -7.56 -14.89
CA GLU A 49 9.42 -7.96 -16.00
C GLU A 49 9.91 -6.79 -16.89
N GLY A 50 9.02 -5.89 -17.35
CA GLY A 50 9.42 -4.75 -18.19
C GLY A 50 10.17 -3.59 -17.50
N GLY A 51 10.24 -3.54 -16.17
CA GLY A 51 11.05 -2.57 -15.44
C GLY A 51 12.44 -3.11 -15.04
N ARG A 52 12.68 -4.42 -15.21
CA ARG A 52 13.99 -5.05 -15.02
C ARG A 52 15.01 -4.57 -16.06
N GLU A 53 14.65 -4.61 -17.35
CA GLU A 53 15.53 -4.09 -18.42
C GLU A 53 15.79 -2.58 -18.24
N ILE A 54 14.77 -1.81 -17.83
CA ILE A 54 14.89 -0.36 -17.59
C ILE A 54 15.81 -0.08 -16.39
N SER A 55 15.73 -0.88 -15.33
CA SER A 55 16.61 -0.77 -14.15
C SER A 55 18.06 -1.09 -14.48
N LEU A 56 18.28 -2.14 -15.26
CA LEU A 56 19.63 -2.57 -15.63
C LEU A 56 20.31 -1.59 -16.59
N GLU A 57 19.60 -1.08 -17.59
CA GLU A 57 20.14 -0.04 -18.47
C GLU A 57 20.47 1.24 -17.69
N ARG A 58 19.63 1.61 -16.73
CA ARG A 58 19.87 2.75 -15.86
C ARG A 58 21.11 2.54 -14.99
N PHE A 59 21.25 1.38 -14.34
CA PHE A 59 22.44 1.07 -13.54
C PHE A 59 23.70 0.99 -14.38
N ARG A 60 23.62 0.42 -15.58
CA ARG A 60 24.74 0.37 -16.51
C ARG A 60 25.22 1.77 -16.90
N ARG A 61 24.29 2.70 -17.10
CA ARG A 61 24.59 4.08 -17.53
C ARG A 61 25.01 4.99 -16.37
N GLU A 62 24.41 4.85 -15.19
CA GLU A 62 24.70 5.72 -14.04
C GLU A 62 25.95 5.24 -13.26
N LEU A 63 26.27 3.94 -13.28
CA LEU A 63 27.39 3.37 -12.54
C LEU A 63 28.58 2.97 -13.44
N ASP A 64 28.50 3.25 -14.75
CA ASP A 64 29.51 2.88 -15.75
C ASP A 64 29.97 1.43 -15.62
N LEU A 65 29.00 0.50 -15.55
CA LEU A 65 29.30 -0.91 -15.33
C LEU A 65 30.06 -1.51 -16.52
N THR A 66 31.13 -2.23 -16.23
CA THR A 66 31.81 -3.06 -17.22
C THR A 66 30.88 -4.20 -17.71
N PRO A 67 31.14 -4.79 -18.89
CA PRO A 67 30.30 -5.87 -19.42
C PRO A 67 30.16 -7.10 -18.51
N ASP A 68 31.19 -7.37 -17.69
CA ASP A 68 31.14 -8.47 -16.72
C ASP A 68 30.33 -8.08 -15.47
N GLN A 69 30.47 -6.84 -14.97
CA GLN A 69 29.67 -6.34 -13.85
C GLN A 69 28.18 -6.23 -14.21
N ALA A 70 27.86 -5.82 -15.44
CA ALA A 70 26.48 -5.76 -15.92
C ALA A 70 25.83 -7.15 -15.94
N ARG A 71 26.55 -8.19 -16.37
CA ARG A 71 26.09 -9.58 -16.32
C ARG A 71 25.86 -10.07 -14.89
N GLN A 72 26.74 -9.73 -13.96
CA GLN A 72 26.56 -10.08 -12.55
C GLN A 72 25.35 -9.34 -11.94
N MET A 73 25.17 -8.07 -12.27
CA MET A 73 24.02 -7.28 -11.84
C MET A 73 22.71 -7.85 -12.39
N GLU A 74 22.70 -8.32 -13.63
CA GLU A 74 21.55 -8.98 -14.25
C GLU A 74 21.11 -10.21 -13.45
N VAL A 75 22.06 -11.06 -13.07
CA VAL A 75 21.78 -12.26 -12.26
C VAL A 75 21.16 -11.88 -10.92
N VAL A 76 21.74 -10.89 -10.22
CA VAL A 76 21.23 -10.42 -8.92
C VAL A 76 19.82 -9.86 -9.06
N LEU A 77 19.58 -8.99 -10.04
CA LEU A 77 18.25 -8.41 -10.28
C LEU A 77 17.23 -9.50 -10.64
N ASN A 78 17.64 -10.51 -11.41
CA ASN A 78 16.78 -11.63 -11.78
C ASN A 78 16.36 -12.47 -10.56
N ASP A 79 17.31 -12.77 -9.68
CA ASP A 79 17.04 -13.50 -8.44
C ASP A 79 16.08 -12.73 -7.53
N PHE A 80 16.24 -11.41 -7.44
CA PHE A 80 15.31 -10.56 -6.68
C PHE A 80 13.89 -10.58 -7.26
N VAL A 81 13.75 -10.41 -8.57
CA VAL A 81 12.43 -10.43 -9.23
C VAL A 81 11.75 -11.79 -9.01
N MET A 82 12.49 -12.88 -9.20
CA MET A 82 11.97 -14.24 -9.01
C MET A 82 11.50 -14.46 -7.57
N TYR A 83 12.29 -14.04 -6.57
CA TYR A 83 11.92 -14.14 -5.16
C TYR A 83 10.63 -13.37 -4.85
N TYR A 84 10.49 -12.13 -5.36
CA TYR A 84 9.28 -11.34 -5.20
C TYR A 84 8.05 -11.99 -5.86
N GLN A 85 8.20 -12.56 -7.05
CA GLN A 85 7.12 -13.28 -7.73
C GLN A 85 6.66 -14.48 -6.91
N THR A 86 7.60 -15.29 -6.40
CA THR A 86 7.28 -16.44 -5.55
C THR A 86 6.54 -16.02 -4.27
N LEU A 87 6.98 -14.94 -3.61
CA LEU A 87 6.28 -14.42 -2.44
C LEU A 87 4.87 -13.95 -2.78
N GLN A 88 4.68 -13.28 -3.92
CA GLN A 88 3.36 -12.81 -4.34
C GLN A 88 2.40 -13.97 -4.59
N GLU A 89 2.87 -15.06 -5.21
CA GLU A 89 2.10 -16.28 -5.40
C GLU A 89 1.73 -16.93 -4.06
N GLN A 90 2.69 -17.08 -3.14
CA GLN A 90 2.43 -17.60 -1.79
C GLN A 90 1.40 -16.75 -1.03
N MET A 91 1.50 -15.42 -1.11
CA MET A 91 0.52 -14.53 -0.49
C MET A 91 -0.87 -14.69 -1.09
N ASN A 92 -0.97 -14.89 -2.41
CA ASN A 92 -2.24 -15.15 -3.08
C ASN A 92 -2.86 -16.47 -2.61
N ASP A 93 -2.05 -17.52 -2.43
CA ASP A 93 -2.49 -18.82 -1.93
C ASP A 93 -2.91 -18.80 -0.46
N VAL A 94 -2.18 -18.07 0.38
CA VAL A 94 -2.58 -17.83 1.78
C VAL A 94 -3.92 -17.09 1.82
N ARG A 95 -4.11 -16.08 0.96
CA ARG A 95 -5.36 -15.33 0.87
C ARG A 95 -6.52 -16.19 0.37
N SER A 96 -6.30 -17.02 -0.65
CA SER A 96 -7.33 -17.91 -1.22
C SER A 96 -7.74 -18.99 -0.22
N SER A 97 -6.77 -19.63 0.44
CA SER A 97 -7.00 -20.65 1.48
C SER A 97 -7.65 -20.06 2.73
N GLY A 98 -7.29 -18.84 3.12
CA GLY A 98 -7.94 -18.11 4.20
C GLY A 98 -9.39 -17.78 3.89
N LYS A 99 -9.67 -17.26 2.68
CA LYS A 99 -11.02 -17.01 2.20
C LYS A 99 -11.87 -18.29 2.20
N ALA A 100 -11.33 -19.40 1.69
CA ALA A 100 -12.03 -20.68 1.67
C ALA A 100 -12.39 -21.16 3.08
N ARG A 101 -11.45 -21.10 4.03
CA ARG A 101 -11.69 -21.45 5.44
C ARG A 101 -12.80 -20.60 6.06
N ILE A 102 -12.80 -19.28 5.83
CA ILE A 102 -13.87 -18.41 6.33
C ILE A 102 -15.22 -18.81 5.72
N MET A 103 -15.28 -19.09 4.41
CA MET A 103 -16.52 -19.53 3.75
C MET A 103 -17.09 -20.83 4.34
N HIS A 104 -16.24 -21.74 4.83
CA HIS A 104 -16.69 -22.97 5.50
C HIS A 104 -17.32 -22.73 6.88
N ILE A 105 -16.94 -21.66 7.58
CA ILE A 105 -17.48 -21.30 8.90
C ILE A 105 -18.83 -20.57 8.78
N LEU A 106 -18.99 -19.80 7.71
CA LEU A 106 -20.16 -18.95 7.50
C LEU A 106 -21.35 -19.72 6.93
N ASN A 107 -22.56 -19.30 7.34
CA ASN A 107 -23.81 -19.72 6.72
C ASN A 107 -24.05 -19.01 5.38
N GLU A 108 -25.09 -19.42 4.64
CA GLU A 108 -25.31 -18.97 3.26
C GLU A 108 -25.52 -17.45 3.12
N GLU A 109 -26.26 -16.84 4.05
CA GLU A 109 -26.48 -15.39 4.07
C GLU A 109 -25.17 -14.62 4.38
N GLN A 110 -24.42 -15.10 5.36
CA GLN A 110 -23.14 -14.51 5.76
C GLN A 110 -22.08 -14.63 4.66
N ARG A 111 -22.07 -15.73 3.89
CA ARG A 111 -21.17 -15.91 2.74
C ARG A 111 -21.39 -14.83 1.68
N GLN A 112 -22.65 -14.56 1.32
CA GLN A 112 -22.95 -13.51 0.35
C GLN A 112 -22.51 -12.13 0.84
N LYS A 113 -22.74 -11.82 2.13
CA LYS A 113 -22.29 -10.57 2.74
C LYS A 113 -20.77 -10.46 2.76
N PHE A 114 -20.08 -11.54 3.09
CA PHE A 114 -18.61 -11.61 3.12
C PHE A 114 -17.98 -11.40 1.73
N LEU A 115 -18.54 -12.01 0.69
CA LEU A 115 -18.10 -11.81 -0.69
C LEU A 115 -18.23 -10.34 -1.13
N ARG A 116 -19.35 -9.68 -0.78
CA ARG A 116 -19.54 -8.24 -1.04
C ARG A 116 -18.52 -7.39 -0.30
N MET A 117 -18.30 -7.64 1.00
CA MET A 117 -17.32 -6.92 1.81
C MET A 117 -15.89 -7.02 1.24
N ILE A 118 -15.47 -8.21 0.81
CA ILE A 118 -14.14 -8.38 0.18
C ILE A 118 -14.04 -7.65 -1.16
N SER A 119 -15.08 -7.70 -1.98
CA SER A 119 -15.11 -7.02 -3.29
C SER A 119 -15.03 -5.49 -3.14
N ASP A 120 -15.73 -4.93 -2.15
CA ASP A 120 -15.72 -3.50 -1.86
C ASP A 120 -14.34 -3.02 -1.36
N LEU A 121 -13.67 -3.84 -0.54
CA LEU A 121 -12.31 -3.57 -0.07
C LEU A 121 -11.30 -3.59 -1.22
N GLN A 122 -11.43 -4.50 -2.19
CA GLN A 122 -10.57 -4.54 -3.37
C GLN A 122 -10.80 -3.34 -4.30
N THR A 123 -12.06 -2.97 -4.52
CA THR A 123 -12.43 -1.81 -5.35
C THR A 123 -11.92 -0.49 -4.76
N LYS A 124 -11.99 -0.31 -3.43
CA LYS A 124 -11.45 0.87 -2.75
C LYS A 124 -9.93 0.95 -2.77
N GLN A 125 -9.22 -0.17 -2.91
CA GLN A 125 -7.77 -0.12 -3.10
C GLN A 125 -7.40 0.29 -4.53
N ILE A 126 -8.24 0.04 -5.54
CA ILE A 126 -7.94 0.35 -6.94
C ILE A 126 -8.22 1.83 -7.29
N ARG A 127 -9.09 2.52 -6.54
CA ARG A 127 -9.47 3.94 -6.73
C ARG A 127 -8.69 4.88 -5.81
#